data_AF-A0A0A9DQQ2-F1
#
_entry.id   AF-A0A0A9DQQ2-F1
#
_cell.length_a   1.000
_cell.length_b   1.000
_cell.length_c   1.000
_cell.angle_alpha   90.00
_cell.angle_beta   90.00
_cell.angle_gamma   90.00
#
_symmetry.space_group_name_H-M   'P 1'
#
loop_
_entity.id
_entity.type
_entity.pdbx_description
1 polymer ?
#
loop_
_entity_poly.entity_id
_entity_poly.type
_entity_poly.pdbx_seq_one_letter_code
_entity_poly.pdbx_strand_id
1 'polypeptide(L)'
;MFVCLFCANFVLSTRLYLILILLIHNTKHSHYAVNADLYCKLGLPFVMGTTGGDKQLLYKSVQDSKNYALISPQMGKQVVAFVAAMKIMANQFPGAFSGYNLEVLESHQAGKLDTSGTAKDVIACFEKLGVSYDMNRVCSIFFMLENLYILYILLRK
;
A
#
# COMPACT_ATOMS: atom_id res chain seq x y z
N MET A 1 -24.49 7.59 -6.18
CA MET A 1 -23.50 7.99 -5.17
C MET A 1 -22.80 6.73 -4.68
N PHE A 2 -21.55 6.50 -5.12
CA PHE A 2 -20.74 5.38 -4.63
C PHE A 2 -19.79 5.93 -3.57
N VAL A 3 -19.87 5.41 -2.34
CA VAL A 3 -18.96 5.76 -1.23
C VAL A 3 -18.22 4.48 -0.84
N CYS A 4 -16.94 4.39 -1.16
CA CYS A 4 -16.08 3.32 -0.67
C CYS A 4 -15.42 3.78 0.63
N LEU A 5 -15.70 3.09 1.74
CA LEU A 5 -15.07 3.29 3.04
C LEU A 5 -14.10 2.14 3.31
N PHE A 6 -12.79 2.40 3.32
CA PHE A 6 -11.79 1.41 3.71
C PHE A 6 -11.25 1.72 5.10
N CYS A 7 -11.52 0.83 6.06
CA CYS A 7 -10.94 0.86 7.40
C CYS A 7 -9.79 -0.15 7.47
N ALA A 8 -8.55 0.32 7.51
CA ALA A 8 -7.40 -0.54 7.76
C ALA A 8 -7.34 -0.88 9.27
N ASN A 9 -8.20 -1.79 9.73
CA ASN A 9 -8.10 -2.33 11.08
C ASN A 9 -6.89 -3.25 11.17
N PHE A 10 -5.81 -2.74 11.76
CA PHE A 10 -4.63 -3.52 12.14
C PHE A 10 -4.99 -4.42 13.33
N VAL A 11 -5.48 -5.63 13.04
CA VAL A 11 -5.69 -6.69 14.04
C VAL A 11 -4.65 -7.78 13.81
N LEU A 12 -3.55 -7.71 14.57
CA LEU A 12 -2.61 -8.82 14.76
C LEU A 12 -3.32 -9.93 15.55
N SER A 13 -4.08 -10.78 14.85
CA SER A 13 -4.57 -12.02 15.46
C SER A 13 -3.46 -13.06 15.43
N THR A 14 -2.67 -13.08 16.49
CA THR A 14 -1.68 -14.10 16.80
C THR A 14 -2.37 -15.43 17.10
N ARG A 15 -2.37 -16.37 16.16
CA ARG A 15 -2.64 -17.79 16.45
C ARG A 15 -1.69 -18.73 15.68
N LEU A 16 -0.78 -19.31 16.47
CA LEU A 16 -0.19 -20.65 16.42
C LEU A 16 0.82 -21.07 15.31
N TYR A 17 2.08 -21.18 15.78
CA TYR A 17 3.11 -22.22 15.57
C TYR A 17 3.57 -22.68 14.17
N LEU A 18 4.75 -22.20 13.79
CA LEU A 18 5.92 -23.03 13.47
C LEU A 18 7.16 -22.21 13.92
N ILE A 19 8.18 -22.82 14.52
CA ILE A 19 9.44 -22.13 14.88
C ILE A 19 10.21 -21.86 13.57
N LEU A 20 9.69 -20.93 12.79
CA LEU A 20 10.38 -20.21 11.75
C LEU A 20 10.62 -18.84 12.39
N ILE A 21 11.87 -18.47 12.66
CA ILE A 21 12.19 -17.12 13.13
C ILE A 21 11.89 -16.17 11.96
N LEU A 22 10.62 -15.84 11.77
CA LEU A 22 10.14 -14.85 10.82
C LEU A 22 10.48 -13.49 11.43
N LEU A 23 11.60 -12.91 11.01
CA LEU A 23 11.96 -11.55 11.39
C LEU A 23 10.99 -10.60 10.69
N ILE A 24 10.03 -10.08 11.46
CA ILE A 24 9.10 -9.02 11.03
C ILE A 24 9.81 -7.70 11.27
N HIS A 25 10.19 -7.03 10.18
CA HIS A 25 11.02 -5.83 10.26
C HIS A 25 10.27 -4.56 9.83
N ASN A 26 10.13 -3.62 10.77
CA ASN A 26 9.58 -2.26 10.56
C ASN A 26 10.49 -1.24 11.29
N THR A 27 11.63 -0.90 10.69
CA THR A 27 12.55 0.12 11.24
C THR A 27 12.62 1.36 10.36
N LYS A 28 13.36 2.38 10.82
CA LYS A 28 13.60 3.62 10.06
C LYS A 28 14.19 3.29 8.69
N HIS A 29 13.78 4.07 7.67
CA HIS A 29 14.13 3.92 6.26
C HIS A 29 15.63 3.65 5.99
N SER A 30 16.53 4.11 6.86
CA SER A 30 17.98 4.01 6.72
C SER A 30 18.59 2.61 6.98
N HIS A 31 17.84 1.64 7.52
CA HIS A 31 18.40 0.32 7.88
C HIS A 31 17.85 -0.85 7.04
N TYR A 32 17.01 -0.56 6.05
CA TYR A 32 16.32 -1.56 5.23
C TYR A 32 17.28 -2.54 4.52
N ALA A 33 18.25 -2.02 3.77
CA ALA A 33 19.17 -2.83 2.97
C ALA A 33 20.13 -3.64 3.85
N VAL A 34 20.59 -3.06 4.96
CA VAL A 34 21.50 -3.71 5.91
C VAL A 34 20.85 -4.93 6.54
N ASN A 35 19.58 -4.83 6.91
CA ASN A 35 18.87 -5.93 7.56
C ASN A 35 18.51 -7.04 6.57
N ALA A 36 18.09 -6.68 5.36
CA ALA A 36 17.86 -7.67 4.32
C ALA A 36 19.13 -8.45 3.96
N ASP A 37 20.26 -7.76 3.79
CA ASP A 37 21.56 -8.37 3.52
C ASP A 37 21.99 -9.32 4.66
N LEU A 38 21.78 -8.92 5.91
CA LEU A 38 22.03 -9.78 7.07
C LEU A 38 21.18 -11.06 7.02
N TYR A 39 19.88 -10.95 6.73
CA TYR A 39 18.99 -12.11 6.66
C TYR A 39 19.37 -13.04 5.50
N CYS A 40 19.72 -12.45 4.35
CA CYS A 40 20.24 -13.17 3.19
C CYS A 40 21.52 -13.94 3.53
N LYS A 41 22.50 -13.29 4.18
CA LYS A 41 23.76 -13.92 4.62
C LYS A 41 23.56 -15.07 5.61
N LEU A 42 22.58 -14.94 6.50
CA LEU A 42 22.26 -15.95 7.51
C LEU A 42 21.34 -17.06 6.99
N GLY A 43 20.86 -16.99 5.74
CA GLY A 43 19.90 -17.96 5.19
C GLY A 43 18.54 -17.94 5.89
N LEU A 44 18.19 -16.85 6.56
CA LEU A 44 16.97 -16.75 7.35
C LEU A 44 15.78 -16.31 6.49
N PRO A 45 14.63 -16.99 6.61
CA PRO A 45 13.40 -16.53 6.00
C PRO A 45 12.85 -15.28 6.71
N PHE A 46 12.34 -14.31 5.96
CA PHE A 46 11.90 -13.04 6.57
C PHE A 46 10.68 -12.40 5.88
N VAL A 47 9.98 -11.56 6.64
CA VAL A 47 8.86 -10.75 6.14
C VAL A 47 9.21 -9.28 6.34
N MET A 48 9.26 -8.52 5.24
CA MET A 48 9.69 -7.13 5.26
C MET A 48 8.58 -6.20 4.80
N GLY A 49 8.04 -5.45 5.76
CA GLY A 49 7.03 -4.39 5.56
C GLY A 49 7.62 -2.98 5.44
N THR A 50 8.92 -2.84 5.71
CA THR A 50 9.61 -1.54 5.71
C THR A 50 9.58 -0.92 4.30
N THR A 51 9.19 0.34 4.23
CA THR A 51 9.10 1.11 2.98
C THR A 51 10.37 1.95 2.74
N GLY A 52 10.59 2.41 1.51
CA GLY A 52 11.79 3.19 1.13
C GLY A 52 12.98 2.33 0.69
N GLY A 53 14.17 2.93 0.61
CA GLY A 53 15.41 2.26 0.17
C GLY A 53 15.44 1.89 -1.32
N ASP A 54 16.56 1.28 -1.74
CA ASP A 54 16.71 0.73 -3.09
C ASP A 54 16.05 -0.65 -3.17
N LYS A 55 14.85 -0.68 -3.77
CA LYS A 55 14.06 -1.90 -3.95
C LYS A 55 14.73 -2.87 -4.93
N GLN A 56 15.43 -2.38 -5.96
CA GLN A 56 16.04 -3.26 -6.94
C GLN A 56 17.20 -4.02 -6.32
N LEU A 57 18.03 -3.33 -5.52
CA LEU A 57 19.11 -3.96 -4.77
C LEU A 57 18.57 -5.03 -3.82
N LEU A 58 17.50 -4.73 -3.09
CA LEU A 58 16.87 -5.71 -2.20
C LEU A 58 16.37 -6.94 -2.98
N TYR A 59 15.57 -6.75 -4.03
CA TYR A 59 15.03 -7.88 -4.78
C TYR A 59 16.15 -8.75 -5.36
N LYS A 60 17.23 -8.11 -5.84
CA LYS A 60 18.42 -8.80 -6.30
C LYS A 60 19.10 -9.60 -5.19
N SER A 61 19.35 -9.00 -4.01
CA SER A 61 19.97 -9.70 -2.88
C SER A 61 19.18 -10.92 -2.41
N VAL A 62 17.85 -10.81 -2.36
CA VAL A 62 16.97 -11.94 -1.98
C VAL A 62 16.98 -13.03 -3.05
N GLN A 63 16.93 -12.64 -4.32
CA GLN A 63 16.97 -13.58 -5.43
C GLN A 63 18.32 -14.32 -5.51
N ASP A 64 19.42 -13.60 -5.36
CA ASP A 64 20.79 -14.16 -5.41
C ASP A 64 21.07 -15.08 -4.21
N SER A 65 20.55 -14.75 -3.02
CA SER A 65 20.70 -15.58 -1.81
C SER A 65 19.79 -16.82 -1.78
N LYS A 66 18.78 -16.88 -2.66
CA LYS A 66 17.75 -17.94 -2.67
C LYS A 66 16.97 -18.05 -1.34
N ASN A 67 16.93 -16.96 -0.57
CA ASN A 67 16.18 -16.91 0.68
C ASN A 67 14.67 -16.86 0.43
N TYR A 68 13.90 -17.49 1.30
CA TYR A 68 12.45 -17.30 1.36
C TYR A 68 12.14 -15.93 1.98
N ALA A 69 11.61 -15.00 1.19
CA ALA A 69 11.21 -13.70 1.71
C ALA A 69 9.85 -13.25 1.19
N LEU A 70 9.04 -12.65 2.07
CA LEU A 70 7.85 -11.90 1.71
C LEU A 70 8.12 -10.42 1.88
N ILE A 71 8.22 -9.69 0.77
CA ILE A 71 8.47 -8.24 0.78
C ILE A 71 7.21 -7.54 0.29
N SER A 72 6.58 -6.77 1.16
CA SER A 72 5.43 -5.95 0.77
C SER A 72 5.42 -4.61 1.49
N PRO A 73 5.52 -3.48 0.78
CA PRO A 73 5.43 -2.15 1.40
C PRO A 73 4.03 -1.82 1.94
N GLN A 74 3.01 -2.61 1.59
CA GLN A 74 1.65 -2.52 2.10
C GLN A 74 1.22 -3.88 2.66
N MET A 75 1.12 -4.00 3.98
CA MET A 75 0.78 -5.25 4.66
C MET A 75 -0.73 -5.41 4.91
N GLY A 76 -1.53 -4.36 4.69
CA GLY A 76 -2.98 -4.41 4.79
C GLY A 76 -3.59 -5.22 3.66
N LYS A 77 -3.73 -6.54 3.85
CA LYS A 77 -4.19 -7.48 2.80
C LYS A 77 -5.53 -7.06 2.15
N GLN A 78 -6.45 -6.49 2.91
CA GLN A 78 -7.75 -6.03 2.39
C GLN A 78 -7.58 -4.82 1.46
N VAL A 79 -6.68 -3.89 1.80
CA VAL A 79 -6.35 -2.73 0.96
C VAL A 79 -5.64 -3.19 -0.32
N VAL A 80 -4.70 -4.14 -0.22
CA VAL A 80 -4.02 -4.71 -1.39
C VAL A 80 -5.01 -5.41 -2.32
N ALA A 81 -5.93 -6.22 -1.77
CA ALA A 81 -6.96 -6.91 -2.56
C ALA A 81 -7.88 -5.92 -3.29
N PHE A 82 -8.29 -4.83 -2.63
CA PHE A 82 -9.08 -3.77 -3.24
C PHE A 82 -8.35 -3.10 -4.41
N VAL A 83 -7.10 -2.67 -4.20
CA VAL A 83 -6.30 -2.04 -5.27
C VAL A 83 -6.11 -3.01 -6.43
N ALA A 84 -5.88 -4.30 -6.17
CA ALA A 84 -5.77 -5.32 -7.22
C ALA A 84 -7.07 -5.47 -8.00
N ALA A 85 -8.22 -5.53 -7.32
CA ALA A 85 -9.53 -5.58 -7.97
C ALA A 85 -9.79 -4.36 -8.85
N MET A 86 -9.46 -3.15 -8.36
CA MET A 86 -9.57 -1.91 -9.14
C MET A 86 -8.67 -1.93 -10.37
N LYS A 87 -7.43 -2.42 -10.26
CA LYS A 87 -6.50 -2.56 -11.39
C LYS A 87 -7.05 -3.51 -12.45
N ILE A 88 -7.61 -4.65 -12.04
CA ILE A 88 -8.25 -5.61 -12.95
C ILE A 88 -9.43 -4.94 -13.66
N MET A 89 -10.33 -4.31 -12.92
CA MET A 89 -11.49 -3.60 -13.47
C MET A 89 -11.09 -2.50 -14.47
N ALA A 90 -10.08 -1.69 -14.13
CA ALA A 90 -9.57 -0.62 -14.98
C ALA A 90 -8.95 -1.13 -16.29
N ASN A 91 -8.28 -2.28 -16.25
CA ASN A 91 -7.72 -2.90 -17.45
C ASN A 91 -8.80 -3.59 -18.31
N GLN A 92 -9.86 -4.13 -17.69
CA GLN A 92 -10.94 -4.83 -18.40
C GLN A 92 -11.96 -3.88 -19.03
N PHE A 93 -12.23 -2.73 -18.40
CA PHE A 93 -13.28 -1.80 -18.82
C PHE A 93 -12.75 -0.36 -18.99
N PRO A 94 -11.78 -0.12 -19.89
CA PRO A 94 -11.23 1.22 -20.08
C PRO A 94 -12.34 2.19 -20.53
N GLY A 95 -12.33 3.41 -19.98
CA GLY A 95 -13.33 4.43 -20.32
C GLY A 95 -14.74 4.23 -19.72
N ALA A 96 -14.98 3.20 -18.90
CA ALA A 96 -16.30 2.89 -18.34
C ALA A 96 -16.93 4.04 -17.52
N PHE A 97 -16.11 4.93 -16.96
CA PHE A 97 -16.52 6.11 -16.20
C PHE A 97 -16.17 7.43 -16.91
N SER A 98 -16.05 7.41 -18.25
CA SER A 98 -15.86 8.65 -19.01
C SER A 98 -17.00 9.64 -18.79
N GLY A 99 -16.65 10.90 -18.57
CA GLY A 99 -17.60 11.99 -18.26
C GLY A 99 -18.02 12.08 -16.79
N TYR A 100 -17.50 11.22 -15.91
CA TYR A 100 -17.74 11.33 -14.47
C TYR A 100 -16.70 12.23 -13.79
N ASN A 101 -17.10 12.83 -12.68
CA ASN A 101 -16.24 13.58 -11.76
C ASN A 101 -15.86 12.70 -10.57
N LEU A 102 -14.57 12.68 -10.26
CA LEU A 102 -14.00 11.98 -9.11
C LEU A 102 -13.60 12.99 -8.04
N GLU A 103 -13.99 12.75 -6.80
CA GLU A 103 -13.49 13.42 -5.61
C GLU A 103 -12.80 12.38 -4.72
N VAL A 104 -11.58 12.70 -4.28
CA VAL A 104 -10.78 11.83 -3.40
C VAL A 104 -10.46 12.61 -2.13
N LEU A 105 -10.91 12.09 -1.00
CA LEU A 105 -10.57 12.61 0.32
C LEU A 105 -9.76 11.54 1.06
N GLU A 106 -8.65 11.93 1.64
CA GLU A 106 -7.76 11.01 2.33
C GLU A 106 -7.47 11.49 3.75
N SER A 107 -7.56 10.62 4.75
CA SER A 107 -7.16 10.94 6.11
C SER A 107 -5.80 10.32 6.48
N HIS A 108 -4.94 11.12 7.10
CA HIS A 108 -3.64 10.69 7.63
C HIS A 108 -3.40 11.21 9.05
N GLN A 109 -2.40 10.62 9.72
CA GLN A 109 -1.78 11.23 10.89
C GLN A 109 -1.20 12.61 10.52
N ALA A 110 -1.32 13.57 11.44
CA ALA A 110 -1.01 14.99 11.23
C ALA A 110 0.39 15.33 10.67
N GLY A 111 1.35 14.39 10.72
CA GLY A 111 2.72 14.58 10.23
C GLY A 111 2.96 14.17 8.77
N LYS A 112 1.97 13.58 8.07
CA LYS A 112 2.16 13.07 6.70
C LYS A 112 1.55 14.03 5.68
N LEU A 113 2.40 14.84 5.05
CA LEU A 113 1.98 15.82 4.04
C LEU A 113 1.71 15.20 2.66
N ASP A 114 2.33 14.05 2.34
CA ASP A 114 2.23 13.44 1.01
C ASP A 114 1.02 12.51 0.88
N THR A 115 0.30 12.61 -0.24
CA THR A 115 -0.75 11.66 -0.67
C THR A 115 -0.22 10.23 -0.64
N SER A 116 -0.99 9.28 -0.10
CA SER A 116 -0.47 7.92 0.03
C SER A 116 -0.23 7.26 -1.33
N GLY A 117 0.73 6.34 -1.38
CA GLY A 117 0.94 5.51 -2.56
C GLY A 117 -0.32 4.72 -2.96
N THR A 118 -1.12 4.29 -1.97
CA THR A 118 -2.40 3.61 -2.23
C THR A 118 -3.40 4.53 -2.93
N ALA A 119 -3.56 5.77 -2.48
CA ALA A 119 -4.47 6.72 -3.12
C ALA A 119 -4.05 7.01 -4.57
N LYS A 120 -2.75 7.20 -4.81
CA LYS A 120 -2.19 7.37 -6.17
C LYS A 120 -2.51 6.17 -7.07
N ASP A 121 -2.30 4.95 -6.57
CA ASP A 121 -2.60 3.72 -7.30
C ASP A 121 -4.09 3.62 -7.68
N VAL A 122 -4.99 4.01 -6.78
CA VAL A 122 -6.44 3.98 -7.04
C VAL A 122 -6.85 5.07 -8.03
N ILE A 123 -6.31 6.29 -7.91
CA ILE A 123 -6.57 7.38 -8.86
C ILE A 123 -6.14 6.97 -10.27
N ALA A 124 -4.95 6.38 -10.43
CA ALA A 124 -4.48 5.89 -11.72
C ALA A 124 -5.40 4.81 -12.32
N CYS A 125 -6.11 4.04 -11.49
CA CYS A 125 -7.14 3.11 -11.98
C CYS A 125 -8.36 3.87 -12.52
N PHE A 126 -8.82 4.92 -11.86
CA PHE A 126 -9.94 5.75 -12.34
C PHE A 126 -9.60 6.55 -13.59
N GLU A 127 -8.34 6.99 -13.75
CA GLU A 127 -7.87 7.61 -14.99
C GLU A 127 -7.99 6.65 -16.18
N LYS A 128 -7.56 5.39 -16.02
CA LYS A 128 -7.77 4.34 -17.03
C LYS A 128 -9.24 4.04 -17.30
N LEU A 129 -10.08 4.17 -16.28
CA LEU A 129 -11.53 4.06 -16.43
C LEU A 129 -12.16 5.29 -17.11
N GLY A 130 -11.37 6.30 -17.51
CA GLY A 130 -11.83 7.43 -18.33
C GLY A 130 -12.13 8.71 -17.57
N VAL A 131 -11.80 8.78 -16.28
CA VAL A 131 -11.95 10.01 -15.49
C VAL A 131 -10.72 10.90 -15.67
N SER A 132 -10.93 12.21 -15.89
CA SER A 132 -9.83 13.18 -15.81
C SER A 132 -9.70 13.67 -14.37
N TYR A 133 -8.57 13.38 -13.72
CA TYR A 133 -8.33 13.80 -12.34
C TYR A 133 -7.00 14.56 -12.23
N ASP A 134 -7.00 15.63 -11.45
CA ASP A 134 -5.79 16.39 -11.11
C ASP A 134 -5.35 16.00 -9.71
N MET A 135 -4.15 15.45 -9.58
CA MET A 135 -3.56 15.00 -8.31
C MET A 135 -3.50 16.10 -7.25
N ASN A 136 -3.47 17.38 -7.63
CA ASN A 136 -3.49 18.50 -6.69
C ASN A 136 -4.85 18.69 -6.01
N ARG A 137 -5.90 18.00 -6.48
CA ARG A 137 -7.27 18.05 -5.91
C ARG A 137 -7.50 17.04 -4.79
N VAL A 138 -6.52 16.22 -4.45
CA VAL A 138 -6.65 15.29 -3.32
C VAL A 138 -6.75 16.11 -2.03
N CYS A 139 -7.87 15.99 -1.32
CA CYS A 139 -8.08 16.73 -0.09
C CYS A 139 -7.66 15.87 1.11
N SER A 140 -6.61 16.29 1.81
CA SER A 140 -6.18 15.65 3.05
C SER A 140 -7.01 16.16 4.24
N ILE A 141 -7.67 15.25 4.95
CA ILE A 141 -8.44 15.56 6.17
C ILE A 141 -7.68 15.02 7.38
N PHE A 142 -7.38 15.88 8.34
CA PHE A 142 -6.67 15.50 9.56
C PHE A 142 -7.64 15.23 10.70
N PHE A 143 -7.61 14.02 11.26
CA PHE A 143 -8.35 13.68 12.48
C PHE A 143 -7.40 13.65 13.68
N MET A 144 -7.81 14.31 14.77
CA MET A 144 -7.07 14.37 16.05
C MET A 144 -7.19 13.08 16.88
N LEU A 145 -8.02 12.13 16.48
CA LEU A 145 -8.26 10.86 17.17
C LEU A 145 -7.78 9.67 16.33
N GLU A 146 -6.90 8.90 16.96
CA GLU A 146 -6.27 7.60 16.65
C GLU A 146 -6.33 7.01 15.22
N ASN A 147 -5.13 6.75 14.67
CA ASN A 147 -4.74 5.63 13.78
C ASN A 147 -5.66 5.19 12.62
N LEU A 148 -6.67 5.97 12.21
CA LEU A 148 -7.55 5.65 11.10
C LEU A 148 -7.07 6.30 9.80
N TYR A 149 -6.53 5.46 8.92
CA TYR A 149 -6.34 5.79 7.51
C TYR A 149 -7.62 5.44 6.76
N ILE A 150 -8.34 6.46 6.27
CA ILE A 150 -9.56 6.29 5.48
C ILE A 150 -9.35 6.97 4.13
N LEU A 151 -9.62 6.22 3.06
CA LEU A 151 -9.71 6.75 1.71
C LEU A 151 -11.19 6.82 1.33
N TYR A 152 -11.71 8.03 1.15
CA TYR A 152 -13.04 8.27 0.62
C TYR A 152 -12.95 8.58 -0.86
N ILE A 153 -13.74 7.84 -1.64
CA ILE A 153 -13.84 8.00 -3.07
C ILE A 153 -15.29 8.28 -3.39
N LEU A 154 -15.53 9.41 -4.04
CA LEU A 154 -16.85 9.81 -4.46
C LEU A 154 -16.84 10.03 -5.98
N LEU A 155 -17.70 9.27 -6.66
CA LEU A 155 -17.90 9.40 -8.10
C LEU A 155 -19.28 10.00 -8.37
N ARG A 156 -19.30 11.13 -9.08
CA ARG A 156 -20.51 11.87 -9.47
C ARG A 156 -20.60 11.96 -10.99
N LYS A 157 -21.81 11.92 -11.54
CA LYS A 157 -22.09 12.16 -12.95
C LYS A 157 -22.41 13.64 -13.15
#